data_AF-A0A8T3NAJ3-F1
#
_entry.id   AF-A0A8T3NAJ3-F1
#
_cell.length_a   1.000
_cell.length_b   1.000
_cell.length_c   1.000
_cell.angle_alpha   90.00
_cell.angle_beta   90.00
_cell.angle_gamma   90.00
#
_symmetry.space_group_name_H-M   'P 1'
#
loop_
_entity.id
_entity.type
_entity.pdbx_description
1 polymer ?
#
loop_
_entity_poly.entity_id
_entity_poly.type
_entity_poly.pdbx_seq_one_letter_code
_entity_poly.pdbx_strand_id
1 'polypeptide(L)'
;DEQGKIILPEAFMPAAERYDQMYAIDRWVIGETIKVLRAKPLEAPPTRYAINVSGQSVGNEDLLEFVTEQLDGIAPGRLCFEITESAAISNLRVAGKLISTLKEKGCCFALDDGCGLSSFAYLKTLDVDYLKIDGGFVRNMTENPVDRAIVEATHQVSRALDLKTIAESVENETTLQALKAMGIDYA
;
A
#
# COMPACT_ATOMS: atom_id res chain seq x y z
N ASP A 1 -24.15 -3.82 9.24
CA ASP A 1 -24.77 -4.89 10.05
C ASP A 1 -25.99 -5.40 9.29
N GLU A 2 -26.76 -6.31 9.90
CA GLU A 2 -27.99 -6.83 9.30
C GLU A 2 -29.07 -5.75 9.10
N GLN A 3 -28.91 -4.59 9.74
CA GLN A 3 -29.79 -3.42 9.63
C GLN A 3 -29.29 -2.39 8.59
N GLY A 4 -28.22 -2.70 7.86
CA GLY A 4 -27.67 -1.84 6.82
C GLY A 4 -26.75 -0.71 7.33
N LYS A 5 -26.41 -0.69 8.62
CA LYS A 5 -25.44 0.27 9.16
C LYS A 5 -24.02 -0.08 8.72
N ILE A 6 -23.23 0.93 8.38
CA ILE A 6 -21.81 0.76 8.06
C ILE A 6 -21.06 0.32 9.34
N ILE A 7 -20.26 -0.74 9.20
CA ILE A 7 -19.31 -1.19 10.22
C ILE A 7 -17.92 -0.82 9.72
N LEU A 8 -17.18 -0.06 10.52
CA LEU A 8 -15.83 0.34 10.17
C LEU A 8 -14.83 -0.82 10.37
N PRO A 9 -13.72 -0.86 9.61
CA PRO A 9 -12.72 -1.92 9.68
C PRO A 9 -12.25 -2.24 11.10
N GLU A 10 -12.02 -1.23 11.93
CA GLU A 10 -11.50 -1.38 13.31
C GLU A 10 -12.40 -2.26 14.19
N ALA A 11 -13.68 -2.38 13.86
CA ALA A 11 -14.63 -3.18 14.62
C ALA A 11 -14.55 -4.69 14.30
N PHE A 12 -14.01 -5.10 13.15
CA PHE A 12 -13.96 -6.51 12.74
C PHE A 12 -12.58 -7.02 12.34
N MET A 13 -11.67 -6.14 11.88
CA MET A 13 -10.33 -6.52 11.43
C MET A 13 -9.53 -7.29 12.47
N PRO A 14 -9.47 -6.89 13.76
CA PRO A 14 -8.74 -7.67 14.77
C PRO A 14 -9.27 -9.10 14.96
N ALA A 15 -10.60 -9.27 14.82
CA ALA A 15 -11.21 -10.60 14.87
C ALA A 15 -10.91 -11.39 13.59
N ALA A 16 -11.01 -10.76 12.43
CA ALA A 16 -10.70 -11.38 11.15
C ALA A 16 -9.24 -11.86 11.09
N GLU A 17 -8.29 -11.07 11.58
CA GLU A 17 -6.88 -11.48 11.73
C GLU A 17 -6.74 -12.65 12.70
N ARG A 18 -7.33 -12.54 13.89
CA ARG A 18 -7.22 -13.58 14.93
C ARG A 18 -7.78 -14.94 14.51
N TYR A 19 -8.78 -14.96 13.62
CA TYR A 19 -9.46 -16.16 13.16
C TYR A 19 -9.13 -16.53 11.71
N ASP A 20 -8.01 -16.04 11.18
CA ASP A 20 -7.49 -16.36 9.84
C ASP A 20 -8.49 -16.11 8.69
N GLN A 21 -9.33 -15.08 8.84
CA GLN A 21 -10.33 -14.67 7.84
C GLN A 21 -9.83 -13.59 6.90
N MET A 22 -8.64 -13.01 7.14
CA MET A 22 -8.13 -11.92 6.29
C MET A 22 -7.90 -12.37 4.85
N TYR A 23 -7.46 -13.61 4.64
CA TYR A 23 -7.33 -14.17 3.29
C TYR A 23 -8.65 -14.15 2.51
N ALA A 24 -9.75 -14.54 3.15
CA ALA A 24 -11.07 -14.53 2.50
C ALA A 24 -11.55 -13.10 2.19
N ILE A 25 -11.28 -12.15 3.09
CA ILE A 25 -11.61 -10.73 2.91
C ILE A 25 -10.79 -10.14 1.76
N ASP A 26 -9.47 -10.31 1.76
CA ASP A 26 -8.59 -9.79 0.72
C ASP A 26 -8.98 -10.33 -0.66
N ARG A 27 -9.21 -11.66 -0.76
CA ARG A 27 -9.66 -12.29 -2.01
C ARG A 27 -10.97 -11.69 -2.51
N TRP A 28 -11.92 -11.43 -1.62
CA TRP A 28 -13.19 -10.79 -1.98
C TRP A 28 -12.99 -9.33 -2.43
N VAL A 29 -12.23 -8.52 -1.68
CA VAL A 29 -11.95 -7.12 -2.01
C VAL A 29 -11.23 -7.00 -3.35
N ILE A 30 -10.22 -7.83 -3.59
CA ILE A 30 -9.48 -7.84 -4.86
C ILE A 30 -10.40 -8.22 -6.02
N GLY A 31 -11.20 -9.29 -5.86
CA GLY A 31 -12.12 -9.75 -6.90
C GLY A 31 -13.17 -8.69 -7.27
N GLU A 32 -13.80 -8.05 -6.28
CA GLU A 32 -14.78 -7.00 -6.54
C GLU A 32 -14.12 -5.73 -7.11
N THR A 33 -12.91 -5.37 -6.66
CA THR A 33 -12.18 -4.23 -7.23
C THR A 33 -11.88 -4.47 -8.71
N ILE A 34 -11.31 -5.62 -9.06
CA ILE A 34 -11.02 -5.99 -10.46
C ILE A 34 -12.29 -5.98 -11.31
N LYS A 35 -13.39 -6.54 -10.80
CA LYS A 35 -14.69 -6.54 -11.48
C LYS A 35 -15.20 -5.13 -11.76
N VAL A 36 -15.08 -4.22 -10.80
CA VAL A 36 -15.41 -2.79 -10.99
C VAL A 36 -14.49 -2.16 -12.04
N LEU A 37 -13.18 -2.43 -11.99
CA LEU A 37 -12.22 -1.86 -12.93
C LEU A 37 -12.42 -2.33 -14.37
N ARG A 38 -12.81 -3.59 -14.58
CA ARG A 38 -13.17 -4.12 -15.91
C ARG A 38 -14.35 -3.38 -16.54
N ALA A 39 -15.34 -3.00 -15.72
CA ALA A 39 -16.50 -2.26 -16.19
C ALA A 39 -16.24 -0.75 -16.37
N LYS A 40 -15.15 -0.24 -15.77
CA LYS A 40 -14.84 1.19 -15.77
C LYS A 40 -13.91 1.56 -16.94
N PRO A 41 -14.29 2.53 -17.81
CA PRO A 41 -13.43 2.97 -18.90
C PRO A 41 -12.10 3.52 -18.38
N LEU A 42 -11.08 3.48 -19.22
CA LEU A 42 -9.78 4.07 -18.91
C LEU A 42 -9.90 5.60 -18.96
N GLU A 43 -9.57 6.26 -17.86
CA GLU A 43 -9.52 7.72 -17.76
C GLU A 43 -8.19 8.28 -18.29
N ALA A 44 -8.18 9.56 -18.64
CA ALA A 44 -6.98 10.30 -19.03
C ALA A 44 -6.85 11.56 -18.15
N PRO A 45 -5.92 11.60 -17.17
CA PRO A 45 -4.93 10.57 -16.84
C PRO A 45 -5.56 9.31 -16.19
N PRO A 46 -4.90 8.14 -16.28
CA PRO A 46 -5.43 6.92 -15.69
C PRO A 46 -5.41 6.98 -14.16
N THR A 47 -6.57 6.72 -13.54
CA THR A 47 -6.67 6.54 -12.09
C THR A 47 -6.03 5.22 -11.66
N ARG A 48 -5.22 5.26 -10.60
CA ARG A 48 -4.72 4.09 -9.91
C ARG A 48 -5.56 3.77 -8.68
N TYR A 49 -5.78 2.49 -8.45
CA TYR A 49 -6.54 1.95 -7.33
C TYR A 49 -5.60 1.13 -6.47
N ALA A 50 -5.45 1.55 -5.21
CA ALA A 50 -4.62 0.84 -4.26
C ALA A 50 -5.47 -0.11 -3.42
N ILE A 51 -4.98 -1.33 -3.19
CA ILE A 51 -5.65 -2.37 -2.42
C ILE A 51 -4.68 -2.86 -1.35
N ASN A 52 -5.08 -2.77 -0.09
CA ASN A 52 -4.35 -3.34 1.03
C ASN A 52 -4.43 -4.87 0.99
N VAL A 53 -3.29 -5.52 1.23
CA VAL A 53 -3.17 -6.98 1.29
C VAL A 53 -2.58 -7.36 2.64
N SER A 54 -3.30 -8.17 3.40
CA SER A 54 -2.88 -8.60 4.73
C SER A 54 -1.65 -9.50 4.69
N GLY A 55 -0.92 -9.58 5.81
CA GLY A 55 0.21 -10.50 5.94
C GLY A 55 -0.15 -11.98 5.74
N GLN A 56 -1.37 -12.38 6.10
CA GLN A 56 -1.89 -13.73 5.86
C GLN A 56 -1.97 -14.04 4.36
N SER A 57 -2.39 -13.06 3.56
CA SER A 57 -2.50 -13.19 2.11
C SER A 57 -1.14 -13.10 1.42
N VAL A 58 -0.26 -12.19 1.86
CA VAL A 58 1.11 -12.07 1.31
C VAL A 58 1.89 -13.37 1.42
N GLY A 59 1.69 -14.13 2.51
CA GLY A 59 2.33 -15.42 2.73
C GLY A 59 1.70 -16.60 1.97
N ASN A 60 0.59 -16.41 1.27
CA ASN A 60 -0.19 -17.49 0.65
C ASN A 60 0.03 -17.54 -0.87
N GLU A 61 0.56 -18.66 -1.38
CA GLU A 61 0.79 -18.85 -2.82
C GLU A 61 -0.52 -18.91 -3.63
N ASP A 62 -1.62 -19.35 -3.03
CA ASP A 62 -2.94 -19.42 -3.69
C ASP A 62 -3.47 -18.01 -4.05
N LEU A 63 -3.07 -16.98 -3.29
CA LEU A 63 -3.43 -15.60 -3.62
C LEU A 63 -2.81 -15.20 -4.96
N LEU A 64 -1.53 -15.52 -5.17
CA LEU A 64 -0.81 -15.13 -6.39
C LEU A 64 -1.48 -15.75 -7.63
N GLU A 65 -1.86 -17.02 -7.55
CA GLU A 65 -2.60 -17.71 -8.61
C GLU A 65 -3.95 -17.02 -8.87
N PHE A 66 -4.75 -16.82 -7.81
CA PHE A 66 -6.04 -16.15 -7.91
C PHE A 66 -5.94 -14.76 -8.56
N VAL A 67 -5.03 -13.91 -8.11
CA VAL A 67 -4.88 -12.54 -8.65
C VAL A 67 -4.44 -12.61 -10.11
N THR A 68 -3.49 -13.48 -10.43
CA THR A 68 -2.98 -13.66 -11.80
C THR A 68 -4.09 -13.98 -12.80
N GLU A 69 -5.01 -14.87 -12.44
CA GLU A 69 -6.17 -15.22 -13.29
C GLU A 69 -7.15 -14.05 -13.47
N GLN A 70 -7.24 -13.17 -12.47
CA GLN A 70 -8.16 -12.05 -12.47
C GLN A 70 -7.61 -10.80 -13.18
N LEU A 71 -6.31 -10.72 -13.46
CA LEU A 71 -5.72 -9.52 -14.06
C LEU A 71 -5.98 -9.37 -15.57
N ASP A 72 -6.52 -10.39 -16.24
CA ASP A 72 -6.80 -10.27 -17.68
C ASP A 72 -7.82 -9.14 -17.96
N GLY A 73 -7.49 -8.34 -18.98
CA GLY A 73 -8.22 -7.13 -19.37
C GLY A 73 -8.00 -5.89 -18.48
N ILE A 74 -7.18 -5.97 -17.43
CA ILE A 74 -6.82 -4.80 -16.62
C ILE A 74 -5.64 -4.07 -17.26
N ALA A 75 -5.81 -2.78 -17.54
CA ALA A 75 -4.72 -1.97 -18.08
C ALA A 75 -3.56 -1.82 -17.07
N PRO A 76 -2.29 -1.93 -17.52
CA PRO A 76 -1.13 -1.73 -16.65
C PRO A 76 -1.16 -0.40 -15.89
N GLY A 77 -0.68 -0.42 -14.65
CA GLY A 77 -0.58 0.73 -13.76
C GLY A 77 -1.87 1.13 -13.07
N ARG A 78 -3.01 0.48 -13.36
CA ARG A 78 -4.30 0.76 -12.71
C ARG A 78 -4.42 0.18 -11.31
N LEU A 79 -3.74 -0.91 -11.01
CA LEU A 79 -3.78 -1.57 -9.70
C LEU A 79 -2.45 -1.37 -8.97
N CYS A 80 -2.54 -0.96 -7.71
CA CYS A 80 -1.44 -0.95 -6.75
C CYS A 80 -1.80 -1.88 -5.61
N PHE A 81 -0.92 -2.79 -5.23
CA PHE A 81 -1.08 -3.54 -3.99
C PHE A 81 -0.26 -2.90 -2.89
N GLU A 82 -0.86 -2.69 -1.74
CA GLU A 82 -0.22 -2.16 -0.54
C GLU A 82 0.01 -3.31 0.43
N ILE A 83 1.24 -3.47 0.90
CA ILE A 83 1.59 -4.43 1.94
C ILE A 83 2.31 -3.69 3.06
N THR A 84 1.99 -4.03 4.31
CA THR A 84 2.72 -3.44 5.43
C THR A 84 4.16 -3.91 5.44
N GLU A 85 5.05 -3.07 5.95
CA GLU A 85 6.44 -3.41 6.19
C GLU A 85 6.59 -4.73 6.99
N SER A 86 5.80 -4.88 8.05
CA SER A 86 5.82 -6.08 8.90
C SER A 86 5.40 -7.34 8.14
N ALA A 87 4.38 -7.25 7.27
CA ALA A 87 3.95 -8.35 6.42
C ALA A 87 5.06 -8.79 5.46
N ALA A 88 5.73 -7.83 4.81
CA ALA A 88 6.81 -8.13 3.88
C ALA A 88 8.01 -8.81 4.58
N ILE A 89 8.43 -8.32 5.74
CA ILE A 89 9.58 -8.87 6.48
C ILE A 89 9.30 -10.28 6.99
N SER A 90 8.07 -10.55 7.41
CA SER A 90 7.70 -11.87 7.96
C SER A 90 8.00 -13.01 6.99
N ASN A 91 7.94 -12.75 5.67
CA ASN A 91 8.30 -13.71 4.64
C ASN A 91 8.80 -13.02 3.35
N LEU A 92 9.99 -12.41 3.40
CA LEU A 92 10.58 -11.65 2.28
C LEU A 92 10.63 -12.44 0.97
N ARG A 93 10.88 -13.75 1.01
CA ARG A 93 10.97 -14.58 -0.20
C ARG A 93 9.62 -14.71 -0.90
N VAL A 94 8.55 -14.99 -0.15
CA VAL A 94 7.20 -15.14 -0.72
C VAL A 94 6.66 -13.77 -1.15
N ALA A 95 6.84 -12.73 -0.32
CA ALA A 95 6.48 -11.37 -0.67
C ALA A 95 7.19 -10.90 -1.96
N GLY A 96 8.50 -11.15 -2.09
CA GLY A 96 9.26 -10.83 -3.29
C GLY A 96 8.74 -11.53 -4.55
N LYS A 97 8.38 -12.82 -4.46
CA LYS A 97 7.78 -13.57 -5.57
C LYS A 97 6.41 -13.03 -5.97
N LEU A 98 5.57 -12.67 -5.00
CA LEU A 98 4.27 -12.05 -5.24
C LEU A 98 4.45 -10.72 -5.99
N ILE A 99 5.32 -9.85 -5.48
CA ILE A 99 5.62 -8.53 -6.05
C ILE A 99 6.12 -8.67 -7.48
N SER A 100 7.19 -9.44 -7.71
CA SER A 100 7.79 -9.56 -9.04
C SER A 100 6.80 -10.11 -10.07
N THR A 101 6.05 -11.16 -9.71
CA THR A 101 5.11 -11.82 -10.64
C THR A 101 3.95 -10.89 -11.02
N LEU A 102 3.42 -10.12 -10.07
CA LEU A 102 2.31 -9.20 -10.34
C LEU A 102 2.79 -7.91 -11.03
N LYS A 103 4.03 -7.46 -10.79
CA LYS A 103 4.65 -6.36 -11.55
C LYS A 103 4.90 -6.72 -13.00
N GLU A 104 5.31 -7.95 -13.30
CA GLU A 104 5.41 -8.46 -14.69
C GLU A 104 4.06 -8.38 -15.44
N LYS A 105 2.93 -8.37 -14.71
CA LYS A 105 1.57 -8.19 -15.25
C LYS A 105 1.11 -6.73 -15.28
N GLY A 106 1.99 -5.80 -14.91
CA GLY A 106 1.71 -4.37 -14.93
C GLY A 106 1.04 -3.83 -13.68
N CYS A 107 0.99 -4.57 -12.57
CA CYS A 107 0.59 -4.01 -11.28
C CYS A 107 1.71 -3.14 -10.69
N CYS A 108 1.34 -2.23 -9.80
CA CYS A 108 2.28 -1.51 -8.95
C CYS A 108 2.24 -2.04 -7.51
N PHE A 109 3.25 -1.72 -6.72
CA PHE A 109 3.30 -2.02 -5.30
C PHE A 109 3.69 -0.82 -4.46
N ALA A 110 3.08 -0.71 -3.29
CA ALA A 110 3.44 0.22 -2.25
C ALA A 110 3.81 -0.54 -0.97
N LEU A 111 4.83 -0.08 -0.26
CA LEU A 111 5.08 -0.51 1.10
C LEU A 111 4.41 0.47 2.07
N ASP A 112 3.57 -0.06 2.94
CA ASP A 112 2.83 0.70 3.95
C ASP A 112 3.55 0.75 5.30
N ASP A 113 3.27 1.81 6.07
CA ASP A 113 3.91 2.10 7.37
C ASP A 113 5.45 2.13 7.33
N GLY A 114 6.03 2.65 6.24
CA GLY A 114 7.46 2.61 5.92
C GLY A 114 8.38 3.48 6.80
N CYS A 115 7.93 3.90 7.98
CA CYS A 115 8.67 4.75 8.91
C CYS A 115 9.64 3.97 9.82
N GLY A 116 9.58 2.64 9.80
CA GLY A 116 10.38 1.78 10.65
C GLY A 116 11.87 1.99 10.38
N LEU A 117 12.59 2.61 11.33
CA LEU A 117 14.05 2.78 11.33
C LEU A 117 14.85 1.46 11.08
N SER A 118 14.16 0.32 11.08
CA SER A 118 14.60 -1.03 10.77
C SER A 118 14.80 -1.33 9.27
N SER A 119 14.40 -0.44 8.33
CA SER A 119 13.80 -0.87 7.04
C SER A 119 14.54 -0.75 5.72
N PHE A 120 15.53 0.14 5.64
CA PHE A 120 16.11 0.45 4.32
C PHE A 120 16.89 -0.69 3.67
N ALA A 121 17.33 -1.68 4.46
CA ALA A 121 18.11 -2.81 3.94
C ALA A 121 17.27 -3.75 3.06
N TYR A 122 16.04 -4.08 3.44
CA TYR A 122 15.17 -4.95 2.62
C TYR A 122 14.37 -4.18 1.58
N LEU A 123 14.15 -2.88 1.74
CA LEU A 123 13.63 -2.04 0.67
C LEU A 123 14.48 -2.14 -0.62
N LYS A 124 15.79 -2.37 -0.51
CA LYS A 124 16.66 -2.66 -1.67
C LYS A 124 16.34 -3.97 -2.39
N THR A 125 15.68 -4.90 -1.70
CA THR A 125 15.40 -6.26 -2.20
C THR A 125 13.96 -6.42 -2.69
N LEU A 126 13.05 -5.55 -2.25
CA LEU A 126 11.66 -5.54 -2.67
C LEU A 126 11.50 -4.54 -3.81
N ASP A 127 11.12 -5.02 -4.99
CA ASP A 127 10.87 -4.20 -6.16
C ASP A 127 9.50 -3.48 -6.05
N VAL A 128 9.37 -2.55 -5.10
CA VAL A 128 8.17 -1.73 -4.93
C VAL A 128 8.28 -0.42 -5.73
N ASP A 129 7.16 0.27 -5.94
CA ASP A 129 7.12 1.54 -6.69
C ASP A 129 6.90 2.75 -5.75
N TYR A 130 6.24 2.51 -4.61
CA TYR A 130 5.87 3.54 -3.65
C TYR A 130 6.28 3.17 -2.23
N LEU A 131 6.66 4.19 -1.45
CA LEU A 131 6.78 4.11 0.00
C LEU A 131 5.76 5.05 0.63
N LYS A 132 4.89 4.52 1.48
CA LYS A 132 3.92 5.32 2.22
C LYS A 132 4.53 5.77 3.55
N ILE A 133 4.33 7.04 3.89
CA ILE A 133 4.82 7.67 5.11
C ILE A 133 3.66 7.70 6.11
N ASP A 134 3.84 7.01 7.23
CA ASP A 134 2.84 6.88 8.29
C ASP A 134 2.26 8.23 8.72
N GLY A 135 0.92 8.25 8.80
CA GLY A 135 0.15 9.44 9.13
C GLY A 135 0.44 10.01 10.52
N GLY A 136 0.95 9.20 11.46
CA GLY A 136 1.37 9.66 12.79
C GLY A 136 2.48 10.69 12.73
N PHE A 137 3.49 10.50 11.87
CA PHE A 137 4.54 11.49 11.65
C PHE A 137 4.04 12.69 10.85
N VAL A 138 3.27 12.43 9.79
CA VAL A 138 2.75 13.49 8.89
C VAL A 138 1.83 14.47 9.62
N ARG A 139 0.98 14.00 10.53
CA ARG A 139 0.09 14.88 11.31
C ARG A 139 0.85 15.88 12.18
N ASN A 140 1.97 15.47 12.75
CA ASN A 140 2.69 16.24 13.77
C ASN A 140 3.93 16.99 13.24
N MET A 141 4.37 16.73 12.00
CA MET A 141 5.62 17.25 11.43
C MET A 141 5.76 18.79 11.36
N THR A 142 4.65 19.52 11.43
CA THR A 142 4.67 21.00 11.42
C THR A 142 5.02 21.59 12.78
N GLU A 143 4.79 20.84 13.86
CA GLU A 143 4.98 21.27 15.24
C GLU A 143 6.07 20.47 15.96
N ASN A 144 6.34 19.24 15.51
CA ASN A 144 7.35 18.35 16.07
C ASN A 144 8.56 18.23 15.11
N PRO A 145 9.75 18.75 15.48
CA PRO A 145 10.94 18.66 14.63
C PRO A 145 11.45 17.23 14.45
N VAL A 146 11.15 16.31 15.38
CA VAL A 146 11.54 14.90 15.24
C VAL A 146 10.71 14.24 14.15
N ASP A 147 9.39 14.42 14.16
CA ASP A 147 8.50 13.84 13.15
C ASP A 147 8.82 14.44 11.78
N ARG A 148 9.12 15.74 11.73
CA ARG A 148 9.61 16.39 10.51
C ARG A 148 10.87 15.73 9.95
N ALA A 149 11.86 15.48 10.80
CA ALA A 149 13.11 14.85 10.40
C ALA A 149 12.89 13.41 9.90
N ILE A 150 11.94 12.68 10.48
CA ILE A 150 11.55 11.34 10.03
C ILE A 150 10.93 11.39 8.63
N VAL A 151 9.97 12.29 8.38
CA VAL A 151 9.36 12.47 7.05
C VAL A 151 10.43 12.83 6.00
N GLU A 152 11.31 13.78 6.32
CA GLU A 152 12.41 14.19 5.42
C GLU A 152 13.38 13.04 5.13
N ALA A 153 13.78 12.27 6.15
CA ALA A 153 14.67 11.13 6.00
C ALA A 153 14.04 10.01 5.15
N THR A 154 12.77 9.69 5.39
CA THR A 154 12.03 8.69 4.61
C THR A 154 11.96 9.08 3.14
N HIS A 155 11.71 10.36 2.83
CA HIS A 155 11.73 10.84 1.45
C HIS A 155 13.12 10.75 0.81
N GLN A 156 14.17 11.18 1.52
CA GLN A 156 15.54 11.10 1.01
C GLN A 156 15.96 9.66 0.66
N VAL A 157 15.62 8.69 1.52
CA VAL A 157 15.95 7.29 1.24
C VAL A 157 15.12 6.73 0.09
N SER A 158 13.82 7.05 0.02
CA SER A 158 12.96 6.66 -1.09
C SER A 158 13.52 7.13 -2.43
N ARG A 159 13.96 8.39 -2.51
CA ARG A 159 14.60 8.96 -3.70
C ARG A 159 15.89 8.23 -4.09
N ALA A 160 16.70 7.83 -3.10
CA ALA A 160 17.93 7.07 -3.35
C ALA A 160 17.67 5.65 -3.88
N LEU A 161 16.46 5.12 -3.65
CA LEU A 161 15.99 3.81 -4.12
C LEU A 161 15.10 3.91 -5.37
N ASP A 162 14.96 5.11 -5.97
CA ASP A 162 14.06 5.39 -7.09
C ASP A 162 12.57 5.10 -6.80
N LEU A 163 12.18 5.22 -5.52
CA LEU A 163 10.80 5.08 -5.07
C LEU A 163 10.11 6.43 -4.98
N LYS A 164 8.80 6.45 -5.23
CA LYS A 164 7.97 7.63 -4.97
C LYS A 164 7.38 7.57 -3.57
N THR A 165 7.24 8.71 -2.92
CA THR A 165 6.65 8.80 -1.57
C THR A 165 5.18 9.20 -1.60
N ILE A 166 4.37 8.59 -0.73
CA ILE A 166 2.98 8.96 -0.48
C ILE A 166 2.85 9.33 0.99
N ALA A 167 2.51 10.57 1.32
CA ALA A 167 2.24 10.97 2.70
C ALA A 167 0.78 10.70 3.06
N GLU A 168 0.56 10.03 4.19
CA GLU A 168 -0.79 9.72 4.64
C GLU A 168 -1.35 10.77 5.61
N SER A 169 -2.68 10.77 5.78
CA SER A 169 -3.37 11.57 6.79
C SER A 169 -3.10 13.08 6.68
N VAL A 170 -3.02 13.61 5.47
CA VAL A 170 -2.84 15.05 5.21
C VAL A 170 -4.19 15.78 5.36
N GLU A 171 -4.46 16.24 6.57
CA GLU A 171 -5.76 16.78 6.96
C GLU A 171 -5.87 18.30 6.84
N ASN A 172 -4.77 19.02 6.59
CA ASN A 172 -4.77 20.49 6.51
C ASN A 172 -3.77 21.05 5.49
N GLU A 173 -4.05 22.29 5.05
CA GLU A 173 -3.25 22.99 4.02
C GLU A 173 -1.81 23.25 4.46
N THR A 174 -1.57 23.54 5.74
CA THR A 174 -0.23 23.81 6.27
C THR A 174 0.67 22.58 6.12
N THR A 175 0.17 21.40 6.49
CA THR A 175 0.87 20.12 6.32
C THR A 175 1.09 19.83 4.82
N LEU A 176 0.07 20.02 3.97
CA LEU A 176 0.20 19.82 2.52
C LEU A 176 1.29 20.70 1.90
N GLN A 177 1.37 21.98 2.27
CA GLN A 177 2.40 22.89 1.78
C GLN A 177 3.80 22.51 2.29
N ALA A 178 3.91 22.07 3.54
CA ALA A 178 5.17 21.57 4.09
C ALA A 178 5.67 20.34 3.30
N LEU A 179 4.80 19.36 3.02
CA LEU A 179 5.12 18.16 2.24
C LEU A 179 5.53 18.52 0.80
N LYS A 180 4.80 19.43 0.13
CA LYS A 180 5.17 19.93 -1.20
C LYS A 180 6.54 20.60 -1.21
N ALA A 181 6.85 21.40 -0.20
CA ALA A 181 8.16 22.05 -0.08
C ALA A 181 9.30 21.05 0.15
N MET A 182 9.02 19.90 0.78
CA MET A 182 9.97 18.79 0.93
C MET A 182 10.17 17.98 -0.36
N GLY A 183 9.27 18.10 -1.33
CA GLY A 183 9.32 17.34 -2.58
C GLY A 183 8.59 15.99 -2.53
N ILE A 184 7.73 15.76 -1.54
CA ILE A 184 6.90 14.55 -1.46
C ILE A 184 6.02 14.42 -2.71
N ASP A 185 6.03 13.24 -3.34
CA ASP A 185 5.36 13.01 -4.63
C ASP A 185 3.82 13.02 -4.55
N TYR A 186 3.23 12.46 -3.48
CA TYR A 186 1.78 12.35 -3.29
C TYR A 186 1.35 12.62 -1.84
N ALA A 187 0.13 13.14 -1.67
CA ALA A 187 -0.53 13.49 -0.41
C ALA A 187 -2.05 13.40 -0.56
#